data_AF-A0A2E9YHZ9-F1
#
_entry.id   AF-A0A2E9YHZ9-F1
#
_cell.length_a   1.000
_cell.length_b   1.000
_cell.length_c   1.000
_cell.angle_alpha   90.00
_cell.angle_beta   90.00
_cell.angle_gamma   90.00
#
_symmetry.space_group_name_H-M   'P 1'
#
loop_
_entity.id
_entity.type
_entity.pdbx_description
1 polymer ?
#
loop_
_entity_poly.entity_id
_entity_poly.type
_entity_poly.pdbx_seq_one_letter_code
_entity_poly.pdbx_strand_id
1 'polypeptide(L)' 'MLGQLDDSQVPRNIRTSSQGAVEKWLLNENKDMDVRLGMTASILDEIFNDPNLPGHYGTLCLQIQAALETMLNEISRS' A
#
# COMPACT_ATOMS: atom_id res chain seq x y z
N MET A 1 -3.89 -10.13 5.07
CA MET A 1 -4.02 -8.71 4.71
C MET A 1 -3.77 -8.46 3.22
N LEU A 2 -2.61 -8.82 2.63
CA LEU A 2 -2.34 -8.53 1.21
C LEU A 2 -3.34 -9.15 0.21
N GLY A 3 -3.89 -10.34 0.48
CA GLY A 3 -4.91 -10.96 -0.36
C GLY A 3 -6.26 -10.21 -0.41
N GLN A 4 -6.49 -9.23 0.48
CA GLN A 4 -7.70 -8.41 0.45
C GLN A 4 -7.63 -7.28 -0.59
N LEU A 5 -6.46 -7.06 -1.21
CA LEU A 5 -6.27 -6.09 -2.28
C LEU A 5 -6.77 -6.58 -3.65
N ASP A 6 -7.17 -7.85 -3.75
CA ASP A 6 -7.82 -8.45 -4.92
C ASP A 6 -9.35 -8.55 -4.75
N ASP A 7 -9.97 -7.43 -4.36
CA ASP A 7 -11.41 -7.35 -4.12
C ASP A 7 -12.17 -6.93 -5.39
N SER A 8 -12.90 -7.86 -6.02
CA SER A 8 -13.71 -7.61 -7.23
C SER A 8 -14.71 -6.44 -7.14
N GLN A 9 -15.11 -6.02 -5.92
CA GLN A 9 -16.00 -4.89 -5.68
C GLN A 9 -15.31 -3.53 -5.73
N VAL A 10 -13.97 -3.50 -5.78
CA VAL A 10 -13.16 -2.28 -5.84
C VAL A 10 -12.89 -1.90 -7.29
N PRO A 11 -12.97 -0.62 -7.70
CA PRO A 11 -12.67 -0.20 -9.07
C PRO A 11 -11.34 -0.72 -9.62
N ARG A 12 -11.31 -1.07 -10.91
CA ARG A 12 -10.14 -1.71 -11.55
C ARG A 12 -8.86 -0.89 -11.40
N ASN A 13 -8.95 0.44 -11.50
CA ASN A 13 -7.80 1.32 -11.32
C ASN A 13 -7.20 1.18 -9.93
N ILE A 14 -8.02 1.22 -8.88
CA ILE A 14 -7.58 1.04 -7.49
C ILE A 14 -6.95 -0.33 -7.28
N ARG A 15 -7.60 -1.41 -7.74
CA ARG A 15 -7.03 -2.77 -7.64
C ARG A 15 -5.67 -2.88 -8.32
N THR A 16 -5.55 -2.35 -9.54
CA THR A 16 -4.32 -2.39 -10.33
C THR A 16 -3.21 -1.61 -9.64
N SER A 17 -3.52 -0.43 -9.07
CA SER A 17 -2.56 0.36 -8.30
C SER A 17 -2.13 -0.35 -7.02
N SER A 18 -3.06 -0.97 -6.27
CA SER A 18 -2.74 -1.74 -5.07
C SER A 18 -1.85 -2.95 -5.37
N GLN A 19 -2.19 -3.74 -6.38
CA GLN A 19 -1.37 -4.87 -6.82
C GLN A 19 0.02 -4.39 -7.27
N GLY A 20 0.07 -3.31 -8.04
CA GLY A 20 1.33 -2.69 -8.47
C GLY A 20 2.19 -2.21 -7.31
N ALA A 21 1.59 -1.62 -6.26
CA ALA A 21 2.31 -1.23 -5.05
C ALA A 21 2.97 -2.43 -4.36
N VAL A 22 2.24 -3.55 -4.28
CA VAL A 22 2.76 -4.78 -3.65
C VAL A 22 3.87 -5.42 -4.48
N GLU A 23 3.60 -5.68 -5.76
CA GLU A 23 4.52 -6.43 -6.62
C GLU A 23 5.78 -5.65 -7.00
N LYS A 24 5.62 -4.35 -7.33
CA LYS A 24 6.75 -3.53 -7.82
C LYS A 24 7.60 -2.97 -6.68
N TRP A 25 7.00 -2.75 -5.50
CA TRP A 25 7.66 -2.10 -4.38
C TRP A 25 7.69 -2.98 -3.14
N LEU A 26 6.55 -3.26 -2.51
CA LEU A 26 6.55 -3.90 -1.19
C LEU A 26 7.31 -5.23 -1.15
N LEU A 27 7.18 -6.07 -2.18
CA LEU A 27 7.83 -7.39 -2.27
C LEU A 27 9.11 -7.41 -3.10
N ASN A 28 9.58 -6.25 -3.59
CA ASN A 28 10.74 -6.18 -4.48
C ASN A 28 12.05 -6.16 -3.70
N GLU A 29 12.62 -7.33 -3.43
CA GLU A 29 13.87 -7.50 -2.67
C GLU A 29 15.12 -6.93 -3.38
N ASN A 30 15.02 -6.50 -4.64
CA ASN A 30 16.10 -5.82 -5.36
C ASN A 30 16.21 -4.31 -5.02
N LYS A 31 15.39 -3.83 -4.07
CA LYS A 31 15.33 -2.45 -3.63
C LYS A 31 15.53 -2.38 -2.12
N ASP A 32 16.09 -1.28 -1.65
CA ASP A 32 16.27 -1.02 -0.22
C ASP A 32 14.92 -0.94 0.49
N MET A 33 14.88 -1.41 1.74
CA MET A 33 13.62 -1.55 2.49
C MET A 33 12.91 -0.21 2.68
N ASP A 34 13.64 0.85 2.98
CA ASP A 34 13.11 2.22 3.11
C ASP A 34 12.47 2.72 1.80
N VAL A 35 13.12 2.47 0.65
CA VAL A 35 12.59 2.79 -0.67
C VAL A 35 11.31 2.00 -0.95
N ARG A 36 11.30 0.69 -0.65
CA ARG A 36 10.12 -0.17 -0.84
C ARG A 36 8.93 0.32 -0.03
N LEU A 37 9.15 0.61 1.25
CA LEU A 37 8.09 1.06 2.16
C LEU A 37 7.59 2.46 1.77
N GLY A 38 8.49 3.40 1.47
CA GLY A 38 8.13 4.77 1.07
C GLY A 38 7.32 4.81 -0.23
N MET A 39 7.74 4.06 -1.24
CA MET A 39 7.01 4.00 -2.52
C MET A 39 5.65 3.31 -2.37
N THR A 40 5.56 2.25 -1.56
CA THR A 40 4.29 1.59 -1.26
C THR A 40 3.33 2.55 -0.54
N ALA A 41 3.82 3.30 0.45
CA ALA A 41 3.03 4.27 1.20
C ALA A 41 2.52 5.41 0.30
N SER A 42 3.36 5.92 -0.62
CA SER A 42 2.98 6.95 -1.59
C SER A 42 1.84 6.49 -2.50
N ILE A 43 1.90 5.27 -3.03
CA ILE A 43 0.83 4.74 -3.90
C ILE A 43 -0.46 4.50 -3.09
N LEU A 44 -0.36 4.06 -1.83
CA LEU A 44 -1.53 3.92 -0.98
C LEU A 44 -2.20 5.26 -0.67
N ASP A 45 -1.43 6.33 -0.54
CA ASP A 45 -1.97 7.68 -0.38
C ASP A 45 -2.70 8.17 -1.64
N GLU A 46 -2.15 7.90 -2.83
CA GLU A 46 -2.85 8.17 -4.10
C GLU A 46 -4.18 7.41 -4.20
N ILE A 47 -4.21 6.15 -3.77
CA ILE A 47 -5.43 5.34 -3.72
C ILE A 47 -6.43 5.88 -2.70
N PHE A 48 -5.94 6.29 -1.52
CA PHE A 48 -6.77 6.84 -0.46
C PHE A 48 -7.49 8.12 -0.89
N ASN A 49 -6.85 8.92 -1.75
CA ASN A 49 -7.40 10.15 -2.32
C ASN A 49 -8.27 9.93 -3.58
N ASP A 50 -8.46 8.68 -4.05
CA ASP A 50 -9.34 8.41 -5.20
C ASP A 50 -10.82 8.64 -4.81
N PRO A 51 -11.57 9.48 -5.55
CA PRO A 51 -12.97 9.78 -5.22
C PRO A 51 -13.91 8.57 -5.31
N ASN A 52 -13.49 7.49 -5.98
CA ASN A 52 -14.25 6.26 -6.13
C ASN A 52 -13.85 5.17 -5.13
N LEU A 53 -13.02 5.50 -4.14
CA LEU A 53 -12.56 4.56 -3.13
C LEU A 53 -13.72 4.02 -2.28
N PRO A 54 -13.92 2.69 -2.21
CA PRO A 54 -14.90 2.11 -1.29
C PRO A 54 -14.48 2.29 0.18
N GLY A 55 -15.44 2.56 1.07
CA GLY A 55 -15.15 2.84 2.48
C GLY A 55 -14.41 1.73 3.23
N HIS A 56 -14.74 0.45 2.95
CA HIS A 56 -14.02 -0.69 3.53
C HIS A 56 -12.57 -0.76 3.06
N TYR A 57 -12.33 -0.39 1.81
CA TYR A 57 -10.98 -0.34 1.23
C TYR A 57 -10.17 0.82 1.78
N GLY A 58 -10.80 1.97 2.04
CA GLY A 58 -10.17 3.10 2.75
C GLY A 58 -9.67 2.71 4.14
N THR A 59 -10.45 1.92 4.89
CA THR A 59 -10.02 1.41 6.21
C THR A 59 -8.81 0.47 6.07
N LEU A 60 -8.80 -0.39 5.04
CA LEU A 60 -7.67 -1.26 4.74
C LEU A 60 -6.40 -0.44 4.38
N CYS A 61 -6.53 0.61 3.56
CA CYS A 61 -5.42 1.50 3.24
C CYS A 61 -4.79 2.11 4.49
N LEU A 62 -5.61 2.63 5.42
CA LEU A 62 -5.13 3.21 6.69
C LEU A 62 -4.41 2.18 7.56
N GLN A 63 -4.95 0.96 7.66
CA GLN A 63 -4.29 -0.13 8.41
C GLN A 63 -2.93 -0.48 7.83
N ILE A 64 -2.81 -0.54 6.50
CA ILE A 64 -1.55 -0.82 5.81
C ILE A 64 -0.59 0.35 5.97
N GLN A 65 -1.03 1.60 5.80
CA GLN A 65 -0.20 2.79 6.01
C GLN A 65 0.40 2.82 7.41
N ALA A 66 -0.39 2.57 8.46
CA ALA A 66 0.12 2.51 9.83
C ALA A 66 1.17 1.39 10.03
N ALA A 67 1.00 0.25 9.38
CA ALA A 67 1.99 -0.84 9.41
C ALA A 67 3.29 -0.43 8.70
N LEU A 68 3.20 0.20 7.52
CA LEU A 68 4.37 0.69 6.78
C LEU A 68 5.14 1.75 7.57
N GLU A 69 4.44 2.70 8.19
CA GLU A 69 5.05 3.72 9.05
C GLU A 69 5.76 3.11 10.26
N THR A 70 5.16 2.09 10.88
CA THR A 70 5.79 1.38 11.99
C THR A 70 7.11 0.74 11.56
N MET A 71 7.11 0.02 10.43
CA MET A 71 8.32 -0.61 9.89
C MET A 71 9.39 0.42 9.49
N LEU A 72 8.98 1.55 8.89
CA LEU A 72 9.91 2.62 8.51
C LEU A 72 10.57 3.24 9.74
N ASN A 73 9.81 3.44 10.82
CA ASN A 73 10.34 3.93 12.09
C ASN A 73 11.31 2.95 12.75
N GLU A 74 11.09 1.64 12.62
CA GLU A 74 12.01 0.61 13.12
C GLU A 74 13.35 0.66 12.37
N ILE A 75 13.32 0.81 11.04
CA ILE A 75 14.52 0.92 10.19
C ILE A 75 15.29 2.21 10.49
N SER A 76 14.59 3.33 10.69
CA SER A 76 15.22 4.62 11.01
C SER A 76 15.96 4.62 12.37
N ARG A 77 15.58 3.69 13.26
CA ARG A 77 16.18 3.54 14.60
C ARG A 77 17.29 2.50 14.68
N SER A 78 17.50 1.69 13.64
CA SER A 78 18.53 0.64 13.55
C SER A 78 19.81 1.16 12.92
#